data_AF-A0A354D1S3-F1
#
_entry.id   AF-A0A354D1S3-F1
#
_cell.length_a   1.000
_cell.length_b   1.000
_cell.length_c   1.000
_cell.angle_alpha   90.00
_cell.angle_beta   90.00
_cell.angle_gamma   90.00
#
_symmetry.space_group_name_H-M   'P 1'
#
loop_
_entity.id
_entity.type
_entity.pdbx_description
1 polymer ?
#
loop_
_entity_poly.entity_id
_entity_poly.type
_entity_poly.pdbx_seq_one_letter_code
_entity_poly.pdbx_strand_id
1 'polypeptide(L)'
;MQFEIIPTKQFEDDLRYYLKKKKFKHILEDVDDIVKELEKGNLLGDAIPGLVFDDNETVKVRIANTDTRVGKSNGYRMIYYVVKNDYEIYLLTIYYKKEDNKIPSNKEIEALVKEYCL
;
A
#
# COMPACT_ATOMS: atom_id res chain seq x y z
N MET A 1 3.93 18.81 10.04
CA MET A 1 4.89 17.70 9.87
C MET A 1 4.46 16.98 8.62
N GLN A 2 5.41 16.61 7.74
CA GLN A 2 5.12 15.84 6.54
C GLN A 2 5.88 14.54 6.60
N PHE A 3 5.24 13.44 6.17
CA PHE A 3 5.92 12.17 6.01
C PHE A 3 6.60 12.11 4.64
N GLU A 4 7.81 11.57 4.59
CA GLU A 4 8.46 11.17 3.34
C GLU A 4 7.87 9.84 2.89
N ILE A 5 7.42 9.79 1.63
CA ILE A 5 6.82 8.58 1.04
C ILE A 5 7.85 7.88 0.16
N ILE A 6 8.20 6.65 0.54
CA ILE A 6 9.25 5.86 -0.09
C ILE A 6 8.61 4.63 -0.75
N PRO A 7 8.43 4.61 -2.09
CA PRO A 7 7.97 3.42 -2.77
C PRO A 7 9.06 2.36 -2.79
N THR A 8 8.75 1.16 -2.32
CA THR A 8 9.65 0.01 -2.47
C THR A 8 9.69 -0.49 -3.91
N LYS A 9 10.74 -1.20 -4.28
CA LYS A 9 10.85 -1.84 -5.59
C LYS A 9 9.69 -2.80 -5.86
N GLN A 10 9.28 -3.58 -4.85
CA GLN A 10 8.13 -4.48 -4.95
C GLN A 10 6.84 -3.71 -5.29
N PHE A 11 6.59 -2.60 -4.60
CA PHE A 11 5.44 -1.75 -4.87
C PHE A 11 5.44 -1.19 -6.30
N GLU A 12 6.59 -0.70 -6.78
CA GLU A 12 6.70 -0.22 -8.16
C GLU A 12 6.40 -1.32 -9.18
N ASP A 13 6.90 -2.53 -8.95
CA ASP A 13 6.70 -3.66 -9.86
C ASP A 13 5.24 -4.14 -9.87
N ASP A 14 4.57 -4.13 -8.71
CA ASP A 14 3.14 -4.41 -8.61
C ASP A 14 2.30 -3.33 -9.32
N LEU A 15 2.66 -2.05 -9.17
CA LEU A 15 2.00 -0.94 -9.85
C LEU A 15 2.16 -1.06 -11.38
N ARG A 16 3.39 -1.32 -11.86
CA ARG A 16 3.70 -1.57 -13.28
C ARG A 16 2.92 -2.77 -13.82
N TYR A 17 2.72 -3.81 -13.01
CA TYR A 17 1.93 -4.97 -13.41
C TYR A 17 0.46 -4.59 -13.69
N TYR A 18 -0.14 -3.77 -12.85
CA TYR A 18 -1.53 -3.32 -13.03
C TYR A 18 -1.68 -2.32 -14.18
N LEU A 19 -0.75 -1.39 -14.34
CA LEU A 19 -0.73 -0.41 -15.43
C LEU A 19 -0.78 -1.04 -16.84
N LYS A 20 -0.23 -2.25 -16.99
CA LYS A 20 -0.26 -3.00 -18.27
C LYS A 20 -1.66 -3.53 -18.61
N LYS A 21 -2.63 -3.48 -17.70
CA LYS A 21 -3.98 -4.06 -17.88
C LYS A 21 -5.02 -2.96 -18.09
N LYS A 22 -5.89 -3.15 -19.10
CA LYS A 22 -6.92 -2.16 -19.50
C LYS A 22 -7.93 -1.76 -18.41
N LYS A 23 -8.06 -2.53 -17.32
CA LYS A 23 -9.03 -2.32 -16.23
C LYS A 23 -8.50 -1.46 -15.06
N PHE A 24 -7.28 -0.95 -15.17
CA PHE A 24 -6.57 -0.22 -14.10
C PHE A 24 -5.90 1.05 -14.65
N LYS A 25 -6.63 1.78 -15.49
CA LYS A 25 -6.12 2.99 -16.15
C LYS A 25 -5.88 4.12 -15.17
N HIS A 26 -6.71 4.21 -14.13
CA HIS A 26 -6.68 5.28 -13.14
C HIS A 26 -5.99 4.86 -11.82
N ILE A 27 -5.20 3.78 -11.84
CA ILE A 27 -4.56 3.30 -10.61
C ILE A 27 -3.55 4.31 -10.04
N LEU A 28 -2.93 5.13 -10.89
CA LEU A 28 -1.99 6.16 -10.43
C LEU A 28 -2.72 7.26 -9.67
N GLU A 29 -3.82 7.76 -10.23
CA GLU A 29 -4.68 8.76 -9.60
C GLU A 29 -5.29 8.23 -8.30
N ASP A 30 -5.82 6.99 -8.34
CA ASP A 30 -6.41 6.33 -7.17
C ASP A 30 -5.37 6.16 -6.02
N VAL A 31 -4.09 5.94 -6.35
CA VAL A 31 -2.99 5.81 -5.37
C VAL A 31 -2.49 7.18 -4.92
N ASP A 32 -2.35 8.15 -5.82
CA ASP A 32 -1.89 9.51 -5.56
C ASP A 32 -2.79 10.23 -4.54
N ASP A 33 -4.10 10.02 -4.63
CA ASP A 33 -5.06 10.53 -3.63
C ASP A 33 -4.77 10.01 -2.21
N ILE A 34 -4.27 8.78 -2.08
CA ILE A 34 -3.87 8.21 -0.79
C ILE A 34 -2.51 8.75 -0.35
N VAL A 35 -1.54 8.81 -1.26
CA VAL A 35 -0.18 9.32 -1.00
C VAL A 35 -0.24 10.74 -0.43
N LYS A 36 -1.03 11.63 -1.03
CA LYS A 36 -1.22 13.01 -0.55
C LYS A 36 -1.77 13.11 0.88
N GLU A 37 -2.57 12.15 1.31
CA GLU A 37 -3.08 12.11 2.69
C GLU A 37 -2.02 11.56 3.65
N LEU A 38 -1.27 10.54 3.24
CA LEU A 38 -0.16 10.00 4.01
C LEU A 38 0.95 11.03 4.22
N GLU A 39 1.30 11.82 3.19
CA GLU A 39 2.27 12.93 3.29
C GLU A 39 1.88 13.96 4.35
N LYS A 40 0.57 14.21 4.53
CA LYS A 40 0.05 15.14 5.55
C LYS A 40 0.02 14.52 6.96
N GLY A 41 0.36 13.25 7.11
CA GLY A 41 0.29 12.49 8.34
C GLY A 41 -1.08 11.87 8.64
N ASN A 42 -2.01 11.89 7.67
CA ASN A 42 -3.27 11.18 7.80
C ASN A 42 -3.03 9.69 7.48
N LEU A 43 -2.69 8.90 8.49
CA LEU A 43 -2.46 7.46 8.35
C LEU A 43 -3.78 6.72 8.04
N LEU A 44 -4.07 6.54 6.76
CA LEU A 44 -5.30 5.90 6.29
C LEU A 44 -5.22 4.37 6.35
N GLY A 45 -6.28 3.71 6.82
CA GLY A 45 -6.42 2.26 6.79
C GLY A 45 -6.42 1.62 8.17
N ASP A 46 -6.27 0.30 8.19
CA ASP A 46 -6.29 -0.50 9.41
C ASP A 46 -4.94 -1.22 9.58
N ALA A 47 -4.39 -1.19 10.79
CA ALA A 47 -3.20 -1.97 11.13
C ALA A 47 -3.42 -3.47 10.86
N ILE A 48 -2.39 -4.14 10.35
CA ILE A 48 -2.43 -5.59 10.12
C ILE A 48 -1.99 -6.30 11.40
N PRO A 49 -2.86 -7.10 12.05
CA PRO A 49 -2.51 -7.77 13.30
C PRO A 49 -1.30 -8.68 13.15
N GLY A 50 -0.38 -8.61 14.10
CA GLY A 50 0.83 -9.43 14.14
C GLY A 50 1.97 -8.97 13.21
N LEU A 51 1.85 -7.81 12.57
CA LEU A 51 2.91 -7.16 11.78
C LEU A 51 3.27 -5.80 12.38
N VAL A 52 3.85 -5.88 13.58
CA VAL A 52 4.37 -4.74 14.35
C VAL A 52 5.84 -5.03 14.63
N PHE A 53 6.70 -4.06 14.32
CA PHE A 53 8.14 -4.17 14.48
C PHE A 53 8.59 -2.96 15.29
N ASP A 54 9.23 -3.22 16.43
CA ASP A 54 9.49 -2.22 17.47
C ASP A 54 8.21 -1.46 17.85
N ASP A 55 8.13 -0.15 17.54
CA ASP A 55 6.98 0.73 17.78
C ASP A 55 6.26 1.18 16.48
N ASN A 56 6.63 0.56 15.35
CA ASN A 56 6.14 0.88 14.02
C ASN A 56 5.09 -0.13 13.55
N GLU A 57 4.22 0.30 12.64
CA GLU A 57 3.06 -0.48 12.25
C GLU A 57 2.96 -0.68 10.73
N THR A 58 2.56 -1.89 10.33
CA THR A 58 2.13 -2.18 8.97
C THR A 58 0.64 -1.93 8.84
N VAL A 59 0.24 -1.06 7.91
CA VAL A 59 -1.13 -0.63 7.70
C VAL A 59 -1.63 -1.05 6.33
N LYS A 60 -2.91 -1.41 6.26
CA LYS A 60 -3.61 -1.76 5.01
C LYS A 60 -4.70 -0.76 4.72
N VAL A 61 -4.57 -0.06 3.60
CA VAL A 61 -5.57 0.90 3.10
C VAL A 61 -6.40 0.30 1.97
N ARG A 62 -7.70 0.58 1.98
CA ARG A 62 -8.67 0.14 0.96
C ARG A 62 -8.90 1.26 -0.04
N ILE A 63 -8.46 1.05 -1.27
CA ILE A 63 -8.55 2.03 -2.35
C ILE A 63 -9.68 1.60 -3.29
N ALA A 64 -10.55 2.53 -3.66
CA ALA A 64 -11.53 2.24 -4.71
C ALA A 64 -10.79 2.01 -6.03
N ASN A 65 -11.34 1.16 -6.89
CA ASN A 65 -10.91 1.11 -8.27
C ASN A 65 -11.95 1.90 -9.07
N THR A 66 -11.59 3.12 -9.44
CA THR A 66 -12.53 4.04 -10.11
C THR A 66 -12.92 3.57 -11.51
N ASP A 67 -12.09 2.75 -12.16
CA ASP A 67 -12.37 2.13 -13.47
C ASP A 67 -13.48 1.07 -13.45
N THR A 68 -13.68 0.38 -12.33
CA THR A 68 -14.50 -0.85 -12.31
C THR A 68 -15.93 -0.65 -11.80
N ARG A 69 -16.38 0.60 -11.56
CA ARG A 69 -17.68 0.94 -10.94
C ARG A 69 -17.97 0.17 -9.64
N VAL A 70 -16.95 -0.43 -9.03
CA VAL A 70 -17.06 -1.15 -7.77
C VAL A 70 -16.55 -0.26 -6.64
N GLY A 71 -17.25 -0.24 -5.51
CA GLY A 71 -16.77 0.47 -4.33
C GLY A 71 -15.48 -0.14 -3.75
N LYS A 72 -14.92 0.52 -2.73
CA LYS A 72 -13.69 0.14 -2.01
C LYS A 72 -13.62 -1.35 -1.62
N SER A 73 -14.75 -1.99 -1.36
CA SER A 73 -14.81 -3.41 -1.00
C SER A 73 -14.17 -4.32 -2.05
N ASN A 74 -14.24 -3.97 -3.33
CA ASN A 74 -13.74 -4.76 -4.45
C ASN A 74 -12.56 -4.12 -5.19
N GLY A 75 -12.07 -2.98 -4.71
CA GLY A 75 -10.93 -2.27 -5.29
C GLY A 75 -9.58 -2.82 -4.81
N TYR A 76 -8.59 -1.93 -4.76
CA TYR A 76 -7.22 -2.26 -4.38
C TYR A 76 -7.02 -2.28 -2.86
N ARG A 77 -5.97 -2.97 -2.45
CA ARG A 77 -5.38 -2.87 -1.11
C ARG A 77 -3.93 -2.49 -1.29
N MET A 78 -3.57 -1.34 -0.75
CA MET A 78 -2.18 -0.96 -0.59
C MET A 78 -1.78 -1.25 0.84
N ILE A 79 -0.56 -1.76 1.01
CA ILE A 79 0.05 -2.01 2.31
C ILE A 79 1.27 -1.11 2.42
N TYR A 80 1.38 -0.39 3.53
CA TYR A 80 2.52 0.47 3.84
C TYR A 80 3.01 0.24 5.27
N TYR A 81 4.24 0.63 5.55
CA TYR A 81 4.85 0.58 6.88
C TYR A 81 5.25 1.99 7.32
N VAL A 82 4.90 2.35 8.55
CA VAL A 82 5.11 3.71 9.09
C VAL A 82 6.25 3.69 10.08
N VAL A 83 7.31 4.44 9.79
CA VAL A 83 8.42 4.70 10.72
C VAL A 83 8.18 6.06 11.37
N LYS A 84 7.55 6.05 12.54
CA LYS A 84 7.04 7.30 13.17
C LYS A 84 8.14 8.24 13.62
N ASN A 85 9.27 7.70 14.06
CA ASN A 85 10.40 8.48 14.56
C ASN A 85 11.11 9.25 13.44
N ASP A 86 11.19 8.65 12.25
CA ASP A 86 11.88 9.22 11.09
C ASP A 86 10.93 9.97 10.15
N TYR A 87 9.62 9.93 10.42
CA TYR A 87 8.58 10.47 9.55
C TYR A 87 8.63 9.86 8.14
N GLU A 88 8.88 8.56 8.05
CA GLU A 88 8.93 7.85 6.77
C GLU A 88 7.76 6.88 6.63
N ILE A 89 7.22 6.76 5.42
CA ILE A 89 6.22 5.75 5.06
C ILE A 89 6.71 4.98 3.85
N TYR A 90 6.92 3.68 4.04
CA TYR A 90 7.33 2.77 2.99
C TYR A 90 6.11 2.13 2.34
N LEU A 91 5.89 2.36 1.04
CA LEU A 91 4.85 1.66 0.29
C LEU A 91 5.38 0.26 -0.07
N LEU A 92 4.85 -0.77 0.59
CA LEU A 92 5.38 -2.14 0.48
C LEU A 92 4.85 -2.88 -0.75
N THR A 93 3.54 -2.85 -0.96
CA THR A 93 2.88 -3.56 -2.06
C THR A 93 1.46 -3.06 -2.29
N ILE A 94 0.94 -3.27 -3.50
CA ILE A 94 -0.46 -3.04 -3.86
C ILE A 94 -1.01 -4.25 -4.58
N TYR A 95 -2.26 -4.63 -4.27
CA TYR A 95 -2.95 -5.70 -4.99
C TYR A 95 -4.44 -5.42 -5.20
N TYR A 96 -4.99 -6.00 -6.26
CA TYR A 96 -6.42 -5.96 -6.53
C TYR A 96 -7.15 -7.11 -5.83
N LYS A 97 -8.25 -6.83 -5.09
CA LYS A 97 -8.91 -7.87 -4.26
C LYS A 97 -9.28 -9.13 -5.03
N LYS A 98 -9.80 -8.95 -6.25
CA LYS A 98 -10.39 -10.06 -7.01
C LYS A 98 -9.34 -10.88 -7.76
N GLU A 99 -8.07 -10.68 -7.44
CA GLU A 99 -6.94 -11.37 -8.04
C GLU A 99 -6.21 -12.12 -6.92
N ASP A 100 -6.81 -13.23 -6.49
CA ASP A 100 -6.43 -13.98 -5.28
C ASP A 100 -4.96 -14.43 -5.29
N ASN A 101 -4.41 -14.74 -6.46
CA ASN A 101 -3.01 -15.15 -6.65
C ASN A 101 -1.99 -14.03 -6.42
N LYS A 102 -2.44 -12.79 -6.16
CA LYS A 102 -1.59 -11.63 -5.86
C LYS A 102 -1.79 -11.09 -4.45
N ILE A 103 -2.63 -11.73 -3.63
CA ILE A 103 -2.83 -11.33 -2.23
C ILE A 103 -1.62 -11.84 -1.42
N PRO A 104 -0.80 -10.95 -0.85
CA PRO A 104 0.35 -11.36 -0.07
C PRO A 104 -0.10 -11.94 1.28
N SER A 105 0.60 -12.98 1.72
CA SER A 105 0.53 -13.55 3.05
C SER A 105 1.24 -12.64 4.07
N ASN A 106 0.94 -12.82 5.36
CA ASN A 106 1.64 -12.09 6.43
C ASN A 106 3.17 -12.32 6.40
N LYS A 107 3.62 -13.53 6.00
CA LYS A 107 5.06 -13.84 5.89
C LYS A 107 5.73 -13.06 4.77
N GLU A 108 5.06 -12.90 3.63
CA GLU A 108 5.57 -12.08 2.52
C GLU A 108 5.64 -10.61 2.92
N ILE A 109 4.62 -10.10 3.62
CA ILE A 109 4.63 -8.71 4.11
C ILE A 109 5.75 -8.49 5.13
N GLU A 110 5.93 -9.43 6.08
CA GLU A 110 7.06 -9.39 7.03
C GLU A 110 8.42 -9.40 6.31
N ALA A 111 8.57 -10.19 5.26
CA ALA A 111 9.78 -10.22 4.46
C ALA A 111 10.04 -8.86 3.78
N LEU A 112 8.99 -8.21 3.23
CA LEU A 112 9.12 -6.87 2.65
C LEU A 112 9.55 -5.82 3.68
N VAL A 113 8.98 -5.85 4.90
CA VAL A 113 9.42 -4.93 5.97
C VAL A 113 10.90 -5.13 6.28
N LYS A 114 11.34 -6.39 6.42
CA LYS A 114 12.76 -6.71 6.72
C LYS A 114 13.72 -6.38 5.58
N GLU A 115 13.26 -6.41 4.33
CA GLU A 115 14.11 -6.15 3.16
C GLU A 115 14.29 -4.64 2.92
N TYR A 116 13.22 -3.85 3.13
CA TYR A 116 13.19 -2.46 2.72
C TYR A 116 13.22 -1.44 3.86
N CYS A 117 12.88 -1.83 5.09
CA CYS A 117 12.60 -0.88 6.17
C CYS A 117 13.41 -1.12 7.45
N LEU A 118 14.13 -2.24 7.55
CA LEU A 118 14.99 -2.62 8.69
C LEU A 118 16.40 -2.91 8.18
#